data_AF-A0AAD7G9W8-F1
#
_entry.id   AF-A0AAD7G9W8-F1
#
_cell.length_a   1.000
_cell.length_b   1.000
_cell.length_c   1.000
_cell.angle_alpha   90.00
_cell.angle_beta   90.00
_cell.angle_gamma   90.00
#
_symmetry.space_group_name_H-M   'P 1'
#
loop_
_entity.id
_entity.type
_entity.pdbx_description
1 polymer ?
#
loop_
_entity_poly.entity_id
_entity_poly.type
_entity_poly.pdbx_seq_one_letter_code
_entity_poly.pdbx_strand_id
1 'polypeptide(L)'
;PNVVDLLGHTADGRLLFQLNNDNKLSANTIAVLALKRIFLKLAEALIQLHSIGIIHRGLVLRNILGSSDHQTTYLCDLEADLGSWECPEIADALAQAVLNRDLGLRSAPYSEASDIYMFGRLMTDFIVSNGVRTRWQAIAGGNWLPPAPFRSVVLDCVKGALSARLAMRQVKVRLEAIQCQ
;
A
#
# COMPACT_ATOMS: atom_id res chain seq x y z
N PRO A 1 14.30 -2.05 7.00
CA PRO A 1 13.80 -2.63 8.28
C PRO A 1 12.26 -2.72 8.43
N ASN A 2 11.46 -2.40 7.40
CA ASN A 2 9.99 -2.53 7.46
C ASN A 2 9.41 -3.42 6.35
N VAL A 3 10.25 -4.28 5.79
CA VAL A 3 9.87 -5.40 4.92
C VAL A 3 10.15 -6.67 5.71
N VAL A 4 9.29 -7.69 5.61
CA VAL A 4 9.51 -8.97 6.31
C VAL A 4 10.80 -9.64 5.84
N ASP A 5 11.59 -10.16 6.79
CA ASP A 5 12.85 -10.82 6.47
C ASP A 5 12.63 -12.23 5.91
N LEU A 6 13.25 -12.50 4.76
CA LEU A 6 13.43 -13.85 4.23
C LEU A 6 14.65 -14.48 4.92
N LEU A 7 14.41 -15.49 5.76
CA LEU A 7 15.45 -16.19 6.52
C LEU A 7 16.16 -17.25 5.69
N GLY A 8 15.53 -17.73 4.63
CA GLY A 8 16.09 -18.74 3.73
C GLY A 8 15.00 -19.50 2.99
N HIS A 9 15.33 -20.72 2.56
CA HIS A 9 14.41 -21.64 1.91
C HIS A 9 14.66 -23.06 2.39
N THR A 10 13.62 -23.90 2.37
CA THR A 10 13.73 -25.34 2.61
C THR A 10 14.29 -26.06 1.39
N ALA A 11 14.73 -27.31 1.57
CA ALA A 11 15.26 -28.13 0.47
C ALA A 11 14.26 -28.38 -0.66
N ASP A 12 12.96 -28.35 -0.37
CA ASP A 12 11.87 -28.45 -1.36
C ASP A 12 11.44 -27.08 -1.93
N GLY A 13 12.21 -26.02 -1.68
CA GLY A 13 12.01 -24.71 -2.31
C GLY A 13 10.99 -23.80 -1.64
N ARG A 14 10.49 -24.14 -0.45
CA ARG A 14 9.57 -23.26 0.29
C ARG A 14 10.34 -22.13 0.96
N LEU A 15 9.77 -20.94 0.96
CA LEU A 15 10.38 -19.77 1.57
C LEU A 15 10.15 -19.76 3.09
N LEU A 16 11.19 -19.39 3.83
CA LEU A 16 11.15 -19.26 5.30
C LEU A 16 11.21 -17.78 5.67
N PHE A 17 10.19 -17.29 6.36
CA PHE A 17 10.10 -15.91 6.79
C PHE A 17 10.11 -15.80 8.31
N GLN A 18 10.49 -14.63 8.82
CA GLN A 18 10.33 -14.32 10.23
C GLN A 18 8.85 -14.39 10.65
N LEU A 19 8.54 -15.20 11.67
CA LEU A 19 7.20 -15.31 12.21
C LEU A 19 6.86 -14.06 13.04
N ASN A 20 5.81 -13.34 12.66
CA ASN A 20 5.24 -12.27 13.47
C ASN A 20 4.15 -12.85 14.40
N ASN A 21 4.53 -13.18 15.64
CA ASN A 21 3.67 -13.88 16.60
C ASN A 21 2.40 -13.12 16.98
N ASP A 22 2.38 -11.80 16.81
CA ASP A 22 1.27 -10.94 17.18
C ASP A 22 0.56 -10.36 15.96
N ASN A 23 0.25 -11.20 14.95
CA ASN A 23 -0.35 -10.78 13.67
C ASN A 23 -1.81 -10.28 13.76
N LYS A 24 -2.13 -9.53 14.82
CA LYS A 24 -3.41 -8.91 15.08
C LYS A 24 -3.20 -7.41 15.01
N LEU A 25 -3.20 -6.86 13.79
CA LEU A 25 -3.60 -5.47 13.62
C LEU A 25 -5.06 -5.37 14.07
N SER A 26 -5.26 -5.07 15.35
CA SER A 26 -6.58 -4.92 15.96
C SER A 26 -7.36 -3.88 15.16
N ALA A 27 -8.48 -4.30 14.58
CA ALA A 27 -9.39 -3.43 13.82
C ALA A 27 -10.24 -2.48 14.72
N ASN A 28 -10.03 -2.51 16.04
CA ASN A 28 -10.61 -1.51 16.94
C ASN A 28 -9.90 -0.17 16.75
N THR A 29 -10.64 0.93 16.94
CA THR A 29 -10.23 2.33 16.75
C THR A 29 -8.73 2.57 16.95
N ILE A 30 -7.98 2.62 15.85
CA ILE A 30 -6.55 2.91 15.89
C ILE A 30 -6.39 4.40 16.15
N ALA A 31 -5.63 4.77 17.19
CA ALA A 31 -5.32 6.16 17.47
C ALA A 31 -4.64 6.83 16.27
N VAL A 32 -4.94 8.11 16.01
CA VAL A 32 -4.36 8.88 14.89
C VAL A 32 -2.82 8.82 14.91
N LEU A 33 -2.22 8.88 16.10
CA LEU A 33 -0.78 8.76 16.27
C LEU A 33 -0.24 7.38 15.87
N ALA A 34 -0.98 6.31 16.15
CA ALA A 34 -0.62 4.96 15.71
C ALA A 34 -0.73 4.81 14.19
N LEU A 35 -1.78 5.35 13.57
CA LEU A 35 -1.90 5.41 12.11
C LEU A 35 -0.73 6.14 11.46
N LYS A 36 -0.35 7.31 11.99
CA LYS A 36 0.83 8.05 11.50
C LYS A 36 2.09 7.19 11.56
N ARG A 37 2.34 6.48 12.67
CA ARG A 37 3.50 5.58 12.81
C ARG A 37 3.48 4.45 11.79
N ILE A 38 2.32 3.80 11.59
CA ILE A 38 2.15 2.74 10.59
C ILE A 38 2.49 3.27 9.20
N PHE A 39 1.90 4.40 8.80
CA PHE A 39 2.14 4.99 7.48
C PHE A 39 3.60 5.38 7.25
N LEU A 40 4.28 5.92 8.27
CA LEU A 40 5.71 6.24 8.17
C LEU A 40 6.58 4.99 7.96
N LYS A 41 6.29 3.89 8.66
CA LYS A 41 7.01 2.62 8.49
C LYS A 41 6.78 2.01 7.10
N LEU A 42 5.55 2.06 6.62
CA LEU A 42 5.21 1.57 5.28
C LEU A 42 5.83 2.44 4.17
N ALA A 43 5.88 3.76 4.36
CA ALA A 43 6.58 4.66 3.44
C ALA A 43 8.09 4.36 3.41
N GLU A 44 8.71 4.09 4.57
CA GLU A 44 10.12 3.68 4.65
C GLU A 44 10.38 2.35 3.92
N ALA A 45 9.49 1.36 4.08
CA ALA A 45 9.56 0.09 3.36
C ALA A 45 9.52 0.31 1.83
N LEU A 46 8.59 1.12 1.35
CA LEU A 46 8.46 1.40 -0.09
C LEU A 46 9.64 2.19 -0.64
N ILE A 47 10.16 3.17 0.11
CA ILE A 47 11.39 3.89 -0.28
C ILE A 47 12.54 2.91 -0.47
N GLN A 48 12.67 1.91 0.40
CA GLN A 48 13.72 0.89 0.30
C GLN A 48 13.52 0.00 -0.93
N LEU A 49 12.31 -0.51 -1.16
CA LEU A 49 12.00 -1.32 -2.34
C LEU A 49 12.24 -0.54 -3.64
N HIS A 50 11.73 0.69 -3.74
CA HIS A 50 11.91 1.56 -4.91
C HIS A 50 13.39 1.87 -5.16
N SER A 51 14.19 2.07 -4.11
CA SER A 51 15.64 2.34 -4.24
C SER A 51 16.44 1.19 -4.86
N ILE A 52 15.91 -0.04 -4.83
CA ILE A 52 16.52 -1.22 -5.47
C ILE A 52 15.73 -1.69 -6.69
N GLY A 53 14.82 -0.86 -7.21
CA GLY A 53 14.04 -1.13 -8.42
C GLY A 53 12.90 -2.13 -8.24
N ILE A 54 12.51 -2.46 -7.01
CA ILE A 54 11.37 -3.35 -6.73
C ILE A 54 10.10 -2.52 -6.60
N ILE A 55 9.12 -2.82 -7.45
CA ILE A 55 7.75 -2.33 -7.31
C ILE A 55 6.96 -3.39 -6.55
N HIS A 56 6.25 -3.00 -5.49
CA HIS A 56 5.53 -3.94 -4.62
C HIS A 56 4.32 -4.55 -5.34
N ARG A 57 3.55 -3.73 -6.07
CA ARG A 57 2.34 -4.12 -6.84
C ARG A 57 1.14 -4.58 -6.02
N GLY A 58 1.34 -5.23 -4.87
CA GLY A 58 0.27 -5.75 -4.01
C GLY A 58 0.06 -4.98 -2.70
N LEU A 59 -0.04 -3.64 -2.73
CA LEU A 59 -0.22 -2.84 -1.51
C LEU A 59 -1.67 -2.88 -1.01
N VAL A 60 -1.95 -3.79 -0.08
CA VAL A 60 -3.26 -4.03 0.52
C VAL A 60 -3.15 -4.41 2.00
N LEU A 61 -4.21 -4.21 2.79
CA LEU A 61 -4.20 -4.49 4.24
C LEU A 61 -3.74 -5.90 4.60
N ARG A 62 -4.13 -6.92 3.83
CA ARG A 62 -3.78 -8.32 4.10
C ARG A 62 -2.26 -8.60 3.97
N ASN A 63 -1.54 -7.72 3.27
CA ASN A 63 -0.09 -7.81 3.05
C ASN A 63 0.69 -6.95 4.06
N ILE A 64 0.03 -6.47 5.12
CA ILE A 64 0.67 -5.76 6.23
C ILE A 64 0.61 -6.64 7.47
N LEU A 65 1.79 -6.95 8.01
CA LEU A 65 1.95 -7.57 9.32
C LEU A 65 2.22 -6.47 10.34
N GLY A 66 1.66 -6.60 11.54
CA GLY A 66 1.96 -5.67 12.64
C GLY A 66 1.59 -6.29 13.97
N SER A 67 2.07 -5.67 15.04
CA SER A 67 1.70 -6.02 16.42
C SER A 67 0.43 -5.30 16.86
N SER A 68 -0.22 -5.86 17.89
CA SER A 68 -1.43 -5.30 18.50
C SER A 68 -1.21 -3.93 19.15
N ASP A 69 0.01 -3.64 19.61
CA ASP A 69 0.42 -2.34 20.14
C ASP A 69 0.83 -1.31 19.06
N HIS A 70 0.78 -1.72 17.78
CA HIS A 70 1.18 -0.94 16.61
C HIS A 70 2.64 -0.45 16.62
N GLN A 71 3.51 -1.07 17.43
CA GLN A 71 4.94 -0.76 17.48
C GLN A 71 5.75 -1.50 16.42
N THR A 72 5.23 -2.57 15.83
CA THR A 72 5.84 -3.22 14.66
C THR A 72 4.91 -3.14 13.47
N THR A 73 5.50 -2.95 12.29
CA THR A 73 4.78 -2.90 11.01
C THR A 73 5.75 -3.35 9.93
N TYR A 74 5.36 -4.39 9.20
CA TYR A 74 6.11 -4.98 8.12
C TYR A 74 5.23 -5.11 6.89
N LEU A 75 5.81 -4.76 5.75
CA LEU A 75 5.28 -5.07 4.44
C LEU A 75 5.74 -6.48 4.05
N CYS A 76 4.81 -7.32 3.60
CA CYS A 76 5.10 -8.67 3.14
C CYS A 76 4.49 -8.92 1.75
N ASP A 77 4.68 -10.14 1.24
CA ASP A 77 4.11 -10.59 -0.03
C ASP A 77 4.63 -9.76 -1.22
N LEU A 78 5.90 -9.98 -1.54
CA LEU A 78 6.56 -9.43 -2.73
C LEU A 78 6.31 -10.30 -3.98
N GLU A 79 5.33 -11.22 -3.94
CA GLU A 79 4.97 -12.02 -5.11
C GLU A 79 4.27 -11.10 -6.13
N ALA A 80 5.01 -10.74 -7.17
CA ALA A 80 4.61 -9.76 -8.17
C ALA A 80 3.55 -10.26 -9.18
N ASP A 81 3.11 -11.51 -9.04
CA ASP A 81 2.29 -12.22 -10.05
C ASP A 81 0.81 -11.85 -10.01
N LEU A 82 0.31 -11.41 -8.84
CA LEU A 82 -1.08 -11.03 -8.61
C LEU A 82 -1.17 -9.64 -7.97
N GLY A 83 -0.64 -8.64 -8.68
CA GLY A 83 -0.69 -7.25 -8.25
C GLY A 83 -2.12 -6.69 -8.13
N SER A 84 -2.26 -5.63 -7.35
CA SER A 84 -3.48 -4.83 -7.28
C SER A 84 -3.80 -4.20 -8.63
N TRP A 85 -5.09 -4.06 -8.93
CA TRP A 85 -5.59 -3.62 -10.23
C TRP A 85 -6.48 -2.38 -10.12
N GLU A 86 -6.62 -1.82 -8.92
CA GLU A 86 -7.44 -0.63 -8.69
C GLU A 86 -6.77 0.67 -9.14
N CYS A 87 -5.47 0.65 -9.41
CA CYS A 87 -4.76 1.81 -9.96
C CYS A 87 -5.23 2.08 -11.41
N PRO A 88 -5.58 3.33 -11.78
CA PRO A 88 -6.26 3.61 -13.06
C PRO A 88 -5.53 3.06 -14.29
N GLU A 89 -4.22 3.30 -14.40
CA GLU A 89 -3.44 2.83 -15.54
C GLU A 89 -3.32 1.31 -15.63
N ILE A 90 -3.37 0.61 -14.49
CA ILE A 90 -3.37 -0.85 -14.43
C ILE A 90 -4.74 -1.39 -14.83
N ALA A 91 -5.81 -0.77 -14.32
CA ALA A 91 -7.18 -1.12 -14.68
C ALA A 91 -7.43 -0.95 -16.19
N ASP A 92 -6.96 0.16 -16.76
CA ASP A 92 -7.08 0.46 -18.18
C ASP A 92 -6.27 -0.54 -19.02
N ALA A 93 -5.03 -0.83 -18.63
CA ALA A 93 -4.20 -1.82 -19.31
C ALA A 93 -4.86 -3.21 -19.28
N LEU A 94 -5.39 -3.65 -18.14
CA LEU A 94 -6.07 -4.93 -18.00
C LEU A 94 -7.35 -4.99 -18.84
N ALA A 95 -8.13 -3.91 -18.88
CA ALA A 95 -9.33 -3.83 -19.72
C ALA A 95 -8.98 -4.00 -21.21
N GLN A 96 -7.91 -3.35 -21.67
CA GLN A 96 -7.40 -3.53 -23.03
C GLN A 96 -6.89 -4.95 -23.29
N ALA A 97 -6.19 -5.52 -22.31
CA ALA A 97 -5.63 -6.87 -22.41
C ALA A 97 -6.75 -7.94 -22.55
N VAL A 98 -7.84 -7.79 -21.78
CA VAL A 98 -9.04 -8.62 -21.90
C VAL A 98 -9.67 -8.51 -23.29
N LEU A 99 -9.79 -7.29 -23.84
CA LEU A 99 -10.30 -7.10 -25.21
C LEU A 99 -9.41 -7.79 -26.25
N ASN A 100 -8.10 -7.79 -26.03
CA ASN A 100 -7.09 -8.36 -26.92
C ASN A 100 -6.80 -9.85 -26.67
N ARG A 101 -7.49 -10.49 -25.72
CA ARG A 101 -7.25 -11.88 -25.25
C ARG A 101 -5.82 -12.15 -24.77
N ASP A 102 -5.13 -11.10 -24.32
CA ASP A 102 -3.83 -11.19 -23.66
C ASP A 102 -4.05 -11.01 -22.15
N LEU A 103 -4.08 -12.10 -21.39
CA LEU A 103 -4.53 -12.08 -19.98
C LEU A 103 -3.38 -11.91 -18.97
N GLY A 104 -2.21 -11.45 -19.41
CA GLY A 104 -1.03 -11.38 -18.55
C GLY A 104 -1.05 -10.17 -17.59
N LEU A 105 -1.42 -10.35 -16.32
CA LEU A 105 -1.17 -9.36 -15.25
C LEU A 105 0.33 -8.99 -15.13
N ARG A 106 1.22 -9.88 -15.56
CA ARG A 106 2.67 -9.67 -15.58
C ARG A 106 3.12 -8.55 -16.52
N SER A 107 2.36 -8.27 -17.59
CA SER A 107 2.69 -7.20 -18.55
C SER A 107 2.05 -5.86 -18.21
N ALA A 108 1.25 -5.79 -17.14
CA ALA A 108 0.64 -4.54 -16.72
C ALA A 108 1.70 -3.51 -16.29
N PRO A 109 1.47 -2.20 -16.55
CA PRO A 109 2.49 -1.14 -16.42
C PRO A 109 2.71 -0.69 -14.97
N TYR A 110 3.02 -1.64 -14.09
CA TYR A 110 3.35 -1.37 -12.69
C TYR A 110 4.59 -0.48 -12.57
N SER A 111 4.50 0.52 -11.71
CA SER A 111 5.53 1.53 -11.48
C SER A 111 5.53 2.01 -10.03
N GLU A 112 6.55 2.78 -9.62
CA GLU A 112 6.56 3.43 -8.31
C GLU A 112 5.31 4.29 -8.10
N ALA A 113 4.86 4.99 -9.15
CA ALA A 113 3.64 5.80 -9.14
C ALA A 113 2.38 4.96 -8.88
N SER A 114 2.34 3.71 -9.33
CA SER A 114 1.23 2.78 -9.03
C SER A 114 1.26 2.33 -7.57
N ASP A 115 2.44 2.10 -6.99
CA ASP A 115 2.57 1.82 -5.55
C ASP A 115 2.15 3.04 -4.71
N ILE A 116 2.50 4.25 -5.12
CA ILE A 116 2.07 5.49 -4.45
C ILE A 116 0.55 5.61 -4.45
N TYR A 117 -0.10 5.33 -5.57
CA TYR A 117 -1.57 5.31 -5.65
C TYR A 117 -2.17 4.30 -4.67
N MET A 118 -1.65 3.07 -4.69
CA MET A 118 -2.12 2.00 -3.80
C MET A 118 -1.80 2.28 -2.33
N PHE A 119 -0.73 3.02 -2.02
CA PHE A 119 -0.43 3.48 -0.67
C PHE A 119 -1.52 4.43 -0.15
N GLY A 120 -2.00 5.38 -0.97
CA GLY A 120 -3.13 6.24 -0.60
C GLY A 120 -4.43 5.46 -0.37
N ARG A 121 -4.66 4.41 -1.17
CA ARG A 121 -5.78 3.48 -0.97
C ARG A 121 -5.63 2.70 0.34
N LEU A 122 -4.45 2.16 0.61
CA LEU A 122 -4.13 1.46 1.86
C LEU A 122 -4.33 2.36 3.09
N MET A 123 -3.88 3.61 3.05
CA MET A 123 -4.14 4.59 4.11
C MET A 123 -5.64 4.76 4.37
N THR A 124 -6.44 4.78 3.31
CA THR A 124 -7.90 4.88 3.39
C THR A 124 -8.50 3.68 4.09
N ASP A 125 -8.05 2.48 3.72
CA ASP A 125 -8.55 1.25 4.32
C ASP A 125 -8.22 1.17 5.81
N PHE A 126 -7.03 1.64 6.23
CA PHE A 126 -6.69 1.80 7.64
C PHE A 126 -7.61 2.81 8.36
N ILE A 127 -7.84 3.98 7.76
CA ILE A 127 -8.65 5.05 8.38
C ILE A 127 -10.11 4.64 8.53
N VAL A 128 -10.69 3.98 7.53
CA VAL A 128 -12.10 3.57 7.55
C VAL A 128 -12.29 2.28 8.35
N SER A 129 -11.26 1.42 8.42
CA SER A 129 -11.30 0.12 9.10
C SER A 129 -12.48 -0.78 8.66
N ASN A 130 -13.01 -0.58 7.45
CA ASN A 130 -14.17 -1.33 6.92
C ASN A 130 -13.95 -1.86 5.48
N GLY A 131 -12.69 -2.04 5.05
CA GLY A 131 -12.33 -2.62 3.75
C GLY A 131 -13.21 -2.11 2.61
N VAL A 132 -12.97 -0.87 2.15
CA VAL A 132 -13.90 -0.12 1.30
C VAL A 132 -14.31 -0.94 0.07
N ARG A 133 -15.51 -1.53 0.11
CA ARG A 133 -15.92 -2.60 -0.81
C ARG A 133 -16.30 -2.11 -2.20
N THR A 134 -16.52 -0.81 -2.39
CA THR A 134 -17.02 -0.27 -3.65
C THR A 134 -16.26 0.97 -4.09
N ARG A 135 -16.04 1.09 -5.41
CA ARG A 135 -15.49 2.31 -6.05
C ARG A 135 -16.34 3.55 -5.75
N TRP A 136 -17.63 3.38 -5.45
CA TRP A 136 -18.52 4.47 -5.03
C TRP A 136 -18.12 5.13 -3.71
N GLN A 137 -17.50 4.39 -2.79
CA GLN A 137 -16.93 4.92 -1.56
C GLN A 137 -15.45 5.33 -1.72
N ALA A 138 -14.88 5.14 -2.91
CA ALA A 138 -13.49 5.48 -3.17
C ALA A 138 -13.31 6.98 -3.43
N ILE A 139 -12.18 7.48 -2.94
CA ILE A 139 -11.75 8.88 -3.06
C ILE A 139 -11.72 9.37 -4.51
N ALA A 140 -11.40 8.48 -5.45
CA ALA A 140 -11.36 8.79 -6.88
C ALA A 140 -12.73 9.17 -7.47
N GLY A 141 -13.85 8.75 -6.84
CA GLY A 141 -15.20 9.13 -7.22
C GLY A 141 -15.72 10.40 -6.54
N GLY A 142 -14.91 11.05 -5.69
CA GLY A 142 -15.29 12.28 -4.98
C GLY A 142 -16.32 12.11 -3.84
N ASN A 143 -16.88 10.91 -3.66
CA ASN A 143 -17.99 10.65 -2.73
C ASN A 143 -17.55 10.48 -1.27
N TRP A 144 -16.26 10.31 -1.02
CA TRP A 144 -15.71 10.21 0.32
C TRP A 144 -14.32 10.83 0.38
N LEU A 145 -14.10 11.68 1.38
CA LEU A 145 -12.82 12.30 1.65
C LEU A 145 -12.29 11.78 2.99
N PRO A 146 -11.02 11.35 3.07
CA PRO A 146 -10.43 10.97 4.34
C PRO A 146 -10.55 12.11 5.33
N PRO A 147 -10.83 11.84 6.61
CA PRO A 147 -10.78 12.86 7.65
C PRO A 147 -9.36 13.46 7.76
N ALA A 148 -9.30 14.66 8.34
CA ALA A 148 -8.04 15.19 8.85
C ALA A 148 -7.45 14.21 9.91
N PRO A 149 -6.12 14.18 10.09
CA PRO A 149 -5.13 15.02 9.43
C PRO A 149 -4.59 14.45 8.10
N PHE A 150 -4.94 13.21 7.74
CA PHE A 150 -4.32 12.51 6.60
C PHE A 150 -4.87 12.90 5.22
N ARG A 151 -6.04 13.56 5.17
CA ARG A 151 -6.75 13.94 3.93
C ARG A 151 -5.83 14.39 2.80
N SER A 152 -5.02 15.41 3.04
CA SER A 152 -4.22 16.02 1.99
C SER A 152 -3.16 15.04 1.46
N VAL A 153 -2.55 14.22 2.32
CA VAL A 153 -1.53 13.24 1.91
C VAL A 153 -2.16 12.16 1.06
N VAL A 154 -3.33 11.65 1.47
CA VAL A 154 -4.04 10.64 0.70
C VAL A 154 -4.43 11.19 -0.68
N LEU A 155 -4.94 12.42 -0.75
CA LEU A 155 -5.30 13.06 -2.02
C LEU A 155 -4.10 13.25 -2.96
N ASP A 156 -2.91 13.53 -2.43
CA ASP A 156 -1.70 13.62 -3.24
C ASP A 156 -1.24 12.26 -3.79
N CYS A 157 -1.55 11.17 -3.09
CA CYS A 157 -1.23 9.82 -3.52
C CYS A 157 -2.18 9.33 -4.64
N VAL A 158 -3.48 9.59 -4.53
CA VAL A 158 -4.52 9.00 -5.40
C VAL A 158 -4.88 9.84 -6.64
N LYS A 159 -3.96 10.71 -7.10
CA LYS A 159 -4.17 11.50 -8.34
C LYS A 159 -4.23 10.59 -9.56
N GLY A 160 -5.11 10.91 -10.51
CA GLY A 160 -5.27 10.12 -11.74
C GLY A 160 -4.00 10.10 -12.60
N ALA A 161 -3.43 11.27 -12.88
CA ALA A 161 -2.21 11.38 -13.68
C ALA A 161 -0.97 10.89 -12.91
N LEU A 162 -0.20 9.99 -13.51
CA LEU A 162 1.01 9.41 -12.91
C LEU A 162 2.03 10.48 -12.52
N SER A 163 2.29 11.45 -13.41
CA SER A 163 3.23 12.54 -13.20
C SER A 163 2.82 13.52 -12.09
N ALA A 164 1.56 13.49 -11.67
CA ALA A 164 1.06 14.37 -10.62
C ALA A 164 1.20 13.74 -9.21
N ARG A 165 1.52 12.45 -9.13
CA ARG A 165 1.73 11.72 -7.86
C ARG A 165 3.13 12.04 -7.33
N LEU A 166 3.22 12.25 -6.03
CA LEU A 166 4.49 12.54 -5.34
C LEU A 166 5.36 11.28 -5.23
N ALA A 167 6.68 11.41 -5.29
CA ALA A 167 7.58 10.32 -4.93
C ALA A 167 7.38 9.91 -3.46
N MET A 168 7.59 8.63 -3.12
CA MET A 168 7.34 8.14 -1.75
C MET A 168 8.14 8.90 -0.68
N ARG A 169 9.36 9.37 -1.00
CA ARG A 169 10.15 10.25 -0.11
C ARG A 169 9.42 11.54 0.23
N GLN A 170 8.77 12.17 -0.75
CA GLN A 170 7.98 13.38 -0.55
C GLN A 170 6.72 13.09 0.26
N VAL A 171 6.06 11.95 0.00
CA VAL A 171 4.91 11.48 0.81
C VAL A 171 5.31 11.33 2.27
N LYS A 172 6.46 10.70 2.55
CA LYS A 172 7.00 10.54 3.90
C LYS A 172 7.22 11.88 4.60
N VAL A 173 7.88 12.85 3.94
CA VAL A 173 8.08 14.21 4.48
C VAL A 173 6.74 14.85 4.88
N ARG A 174 5.70 14.68 4.05
CA ARG A 174 4.39 15.22 4.38
C ARG A 174 3.72 14.51 5.55
N LEU A 175 3.89 13.18 5.68
CA LEU A 175 3.41 12.42 6.84
C LEU A 175 4.11 12.88 8.11
N GLU A 176 5.42 13.14 8.08
CA GLU A 176 6.20 13.64 9.21
C GLU A 176 5.68 14.99 9.69
N ALA A 177 5.33 15.88 8.76
CA ALA A 177 4.81 17.23 9.05
C ALA A 177 3.39 17.25 9.67
N ILE A 178 2.65 16.15 9.65
CA ILE A 178 1.32 16.08 10.28
C ILE A 178 1.45 16.22 11.80
N GLN A 179 0.79 17.21 12.38
CA GLN A 179 0.64 17.29 13.84
C GLN A 179 -0.51 16.38 14.29
N CYS A 180 -0.21 15.43 15.18
CA CYS A 180 -1.23 14.61 15.84
C CYS A 180 -1.42 15.20 17.24
N GLN A 181 -2.60 15.75 17.51
CA GLN A 181 -3.04 16.12 18.86
C GLN A 181 -3.65 14.90 19.54
#